data_AF-A0A651ERN0-F1
#
_entry.id   AF-A0A651ERN0-F1
#
_cell.length_a   1.000
_cell.length_b   1.000
_cell.length_c   1.000
_cell.angle_alpha   90.00
_cell.angle_beta   90.00
_cell.angle_gamma   90.00
#
_symmetry.space_group_name_H-M   'P 1'
#
loop_
_entity.id
_entity.type
_entity.pdbx_description
1 polymer ?
#
loop_
_entity_poly.entity_id
_entity_poly.type
_entity_poly.pdbx_seq_one_letter_code
_entity_poly.pdbx_strand_id
1 'polypeptide(L)'
;MIPFEWLLFILGIILFLFGALFIILRLRKGRKKVSLIVSLPFLIAGSYLILSTDDLQYKSVGKRAIITDWTPAMREELVEKCLDGVDENARAYPEIARAYCECSADTVMHAMTYESYLEHSRLPESEQEHVFYPLSIKCQQIARTMYRKEQE
;
A
#
# COMPACT_ATOMS: atom_id res chain seq x y z
N MET A 1 -14.02 -41.95 12.14
CA MET A 1 -12.75 -41.23 11.84
C MET A 1 -13.09 -39.75 11.83
N ILE A 2 -12.56 -38.95 12.76
CA ILE A 2 -12.85 -37.51 12.80
C ILE A 2 -11.95 -36.82 11.79
N PRO A 3 -12.49 -36.00 10.86
CA PRO A 3 -11.67 -35.30 9.87
C PRO A 3 -10.70 -34.31 10.54
N PHE A 4 -9.47 -34.26 10.04
CA PHE A 4 -8.38 -33.45 10.60
C PHE A 4 -8.73 -31.96 10.71
N GLU A 5 -9.55 -31.43 9.82
CA GLU A 5 -10.03 -30.03 9.86
C GLU A 5 -10.87 -29.71 11.10
N TRP A 6 -11.64 -30.69 11.59
CA TRP A 6 -12.44 -30.53 12.81
C TRP A 6 -11.58 -30.50 14.07
N LEU A 7 -10.44 -31.18 14.08
CA LEU A 7 -9.47 -31.09 15.18
C LEU A 7 -8.87 -29.68 15.27
N LEU A 8 -8.55 -29.06 14.13
CA LEU A 8 -8.03 -27.69 14.10
C LEU A 8 -9.08 -26.68 14.56
N PHE A 9 -10.34 -26.85 14.16
CA PHE A 9 -11.43 -25.98 14.59
C PHE A 9 -11.66 -26.06 16.11
N ILE A 10 -11.65 -27.28 16.68
CA ILE A 10 -11.78 -27.50 18.12
C ILE A 10 -10.59 -26.89 18.88
N LEU A 11 -9.36 -27.05 18.38
CA LEU A 11 -8.17 -26.41 18.94
C LEU A 11 -8.27 -24.88 18.92
N GLY A 12 -8.78 -24.29 17.84
CA GLY A 12 -9.00 -22.85 17.73
C GLY A 12 -10.00 -22.33 18.77
N ILE A 13 -11.12 -23.03 18.96
CA ILE A 13 -12.12 -22.68 19.99
C ILE A 13 -11.51 -22.77 21.39
N ILE A 14 -10.76 -23.85 21.68
CA ILE A 14 -10.11 -24.03 22.97
C ILE A 14 -9.15 -22.86 23.25
N LEU A 15 -8.29 -22.51 22.29
CA LEU A 15 -7.35 -21.38 22.43
C LEU A 15 -8.07 -20.04 22.64
N PHE A 16 -9.15 -19.80 21.91
CA PHE A 16 -9.97 -18.59 22.08
C PHE A 16 -10.60 -18.51 23.47
N LEU A 17 -11.15 -19.62 23.98
CA LEU A 17 -11.72 -19.68 25.32
C LEU A 17 -10.65 -19.46 26.41
N PHE A 18 -9.45 -20.03 26.25
CA PHE A 18 -8.34 -19.76 27.16
C PHE A 18 -7.90 -18.29 27.14
N GLY A 19 -7.84 -17.66 25.96
CA GLY A 19 -7.55 -16.23 25.82
C GLY A 19 -8.60 -15.34 26.50
N ALA A 20 -9.88 -15.62 26.26
CA ALA A 20 -10.98 -14.88 26.89
C ALA A 20 -11.00 -15.06 28.41
N LEU A 21 -10.80 -16.30 28.90
CA LEU A 21 -10.71 -16.59 30.33
C LEU A 21 -9.54 -15.85 30.98
N PHE A 22 -8.39 -15.78 30.30
CA PHE A 22 -7.22 -15.06 30.78
C PHE A 22 -7.47 -13.54 30.91
N ILE A 23 -8.16 -12.93 29.94
CA ILE A 23 -8.57 -11.52 29.97
C ILE A 23 -9.54 -11.28 31.15
N ILE A 24 -10.53 -12.15 31.33
CA ILE A 24 -11.50 -12.04 32.43
C ILE A 24 -10.82 -12.22 33.79
N LEU A 25 -9.88 -13.15 33.92
CA LEU A 25 -9.08 -13.34 35.14
C LEU A 25 -8.18 -12.14 35.44
N ARG A 26 -7.67 -11.46 34.41
CA ARG A 26 -6.95 -10.17 34.53
C ARG A 26 -7.85 -9.03 35.02
N LEU A 27 -9.11 -8.99 34.60
CA LEU A 27 -10.06 -7.95 35.03
C LEU A 27 -10.54 -8.15 36.47
N ARG A 28 -10.56 -9.39 36.99
CA ARG A 28 -11.07 -9.69 38.34
C ARG A 28 -10.05 -9.50 39.46
N LYS A 29 -8.74 -9.44 39.18
CA LYS A 29 -7.70 -9.39 40.22
C LYS A 29 -7.14 -7.97 40.39
N GLY A 30 -7.73 -7.26 41.35
CA GLY A 30 -7.34 -5.90 41.73
C GLY A 30 -5.85 -5.73 42.00
N ARG A 31 -5.32 -4.61 41.48
CA ARG A 31 -4.06 -3.91 41.80
C ARG A 31 -3.15 -4.62 42.82
N LYS A 32 -2.22 -5.46 42.36
CA LYS A 32 -0.84 -5.49 42.88
C LYS A 32 0.12 -5.76 41.72
N LYS A 33 1.22 -5.02 41.72
CA LYS A 33 2.29 -5.00 40.71
C LYS A 33 2.74 -6.43 40.38
N VAL A 34 2.23 -6.98 39.28
CA VAL A 34 2.74 -8.23 38.70
C VAL A 34 3.07 -7.97 37.25
N SER A 35 4.34 -7.67 37.08
CA SER A 35 5.19 -8.25 36.04
C SER A 35 4.85 -7.92 34.59
N LEU A 36 5.54 -6.87 34.13
CA LEU A 36 5.80 -6.41 32.77
C LEU A 36 6.41 -7.49 31.82
N ILE A 37 6.48 -8.77 32.24
CA ILE A 37 7.27 -9.81 31.58
C ILE A 37 6.44 -10.65 30.58
N VAL A 38 5.10 -10.62 30.66
CA VAL A 38 4.23 -11.46 29.80
C VAL A 38 3.73 -10.73 28.53
N SER A 39 3.89 -9.41 28.43
CA SER A 39 3.48 -8.64 27.24
C SER A 39 4.51 -8.61 26.12
N LEU A 40 5.78 -8.92 26.41
CA LEU A 40 6.85 -8.91 25.43
C LEU A 40 6.73 -10.00 24.34
N PRO A 41 6.39 -11.27 24.63
CA PRO A 41 6.24 -12.28 23.58
C PRO A 41 5.01 -12.04 22.67
N PHE A 42 3.97 -11.35 23.15
CA PHE A 42 2.82 -10.98 22.33
C PHE A 42 3.14 -9.87 21.32
N LEU A 43 4.01 -8.92 21.69
CA LEU A 43 4.50 -7.90 20.77
C LEU A 43 5.42 -8.50 19.69
N ILE A 44 6.26 -9.49 20.05
CA ILE A 44 7.14 -10.16 19.09
C ILE A 44 6.34 -11.04 18.12
N ALA A 45 5.34 -11.80 18.60
CA ALA A 45 4.45 -12.58 17.73
C ALA A 45 3.56 -11.68 16.85
N GLY A 46 3.10 -10.54 17.38
CA GLY A 46 2.37 -9.53 16.62
C GLY A 46 3.23 -8.88 15.53
N SER A 47 4.49 -8.52 15.84
CA SER A 47 5.41 -7.98 14.84
C SER A 47 5.82 -9.02 13.80
N TYR A 48 5.92 -10.31 14.16
CA TYR A 48 6.13 -11.37 13.18
C TYR A 48 4.94 -11.54 12.24
N LEU A 49 3.70 -11.30 12.71
CA LEU A 49 2.50 -11.29 11.87
C LEU A 49 2.40 -10.06 10.96
N ILE A 50 3.10 -8.96 11.27
CA ILE A 50 3.19 -7.75 10.43
C ILE A 50 4.37 -7.84 9.45
N LEU A 51 5.45 -8.53 9.82
CA LEU A 51 6.62 -8.77 8.95
C LEU A 51 6.48 -10.02 8.08
N SER A 52 5.65 -11.00 8.45
CA SER A 52 5.29 -12.11 7.56
C SER A 52 4.18 -11.77 6.57
N THR A 53 3.60 -10.56 6.67
CA THR A 53 2.72 -9.98 5.64
C THR A 53 3.47 -9.24 4.54
N ASP A 54 4.80 -9.35 4.44
CA ASP A 54 5.50 -9.10 3.16
C ASP A 54 5.03 -10.07 2.05
N ASP A 55 4.28 -11.12 2.43
CA ASP A 55 3.52 -12.00 1.55
C ASP A 55 1.99 -11.79 1.68
N LEU A 56 1.54 -10.58 2.05
CA LEU A 56 0.33 -10.01 1.42
C LEU A 56 0.69 -9.75 -0.04
N GLN A 57 0.88 -10.87 -0.76
CA GLN A 57 0.35 -11.06 -2.07
C GLN A 57 -1.01 -10.39 -2.04
N TYR A 58 -1.02 -9.20 -2.64
CA TYR A 58 -2.17 -8.61 -3.26
C TYR A 58 -2.75 -9.73 -4.10
N LYS A 59 -3.63 -10.49 -3.46
CA LYS A 59 -4.13 -11.76 -3.89
C LYS A 59 -4.63 -11.47 -5.28
N SER A 60 -3.96 -12.07 -6.26
CA SER A 60 -4.24 -11.99 -7.67
C SER A 60 -5.75 -11.90 -7.88
N VAL A 61 -6.24 -10.68 -8.05
CA VAL A 61 -7.55 -10.43 -8.64
C VAL A 61 -7.37 -10.89 -10.08
N GLY A 62 -7.63 -12.17 -10.26
CA GLY A 62 -7.62 -12.83 -11.55
C GLY A 62 -8.46 -11.99 -12.50
N LYS A 63 -7.85 -11.64 -13.63
CA LYS A 63 -8.30 -10.61 -14.58
C LYS A 63 -8.20 -9.20 -13.99
N ARG A 64 -7.18 -8.47 -14.44
CA ARG A 64 -7.16 -7.01 -14.48
C ARG A 64 -8.46 -6.62 -15.21
N ALA A 65 -9.53 -6.35 -14.46
CA ALA A 65 -10.68 -5.67 -14.99
C ALA A 65 -10.10 -4.36 -15.51
N ILE A 66 -10.07 -4.20 -16.82
CA ILE A 66 -9.79 -2.94 -17.45
C ILE A 66 -10.90 -2.03 -16.91
N ILE A 67 -10.60 -1.21 -15.90
CA ILE A 67 -11.57 -0.26 -15.37
C ILE A 67 -11.56 0.93 -16.33
N THR A 68 -12.14 0.74 -17.51
CA THR A 68 -12.19 1.75 -18.57
C THR A 68 -13.29 2.76 -18.30
N ASP A 69 -12.93 3.79 -17.52
CA ASP A 69 -13.51 5.14 -17.65
C ASP A 69 -12.53 6.12 -18.31
N TRP A 70 -11.28 5.71 -18.53
CA TRP A 70 -10.25 6.56 -19.09
C TRP A 70 -10.30 6.61 -20.62
N THR A 71 -10.16 7.82 -21.18
CA THR A 71 -9.99 8.03 -22.62
C THR A 71 -8.54 8.40 -22.95
N PRO A 72 -8.09 8.18 -24.20
CA PRO A 72 -6.77 8.67 -24.63
C PRO A 72 -6.59 10.18 -24.45
N ALA A 73 -7.66 10.97 -24.59
CA ALA A 73 -7.61 12.41 -24.35
C ALA A 73 -7.36 12.76 -22.87
N MET A 74 -7.96 12.02 -21.95
CA MET A 74 -7.72 12.18 -20.51
C MET A 74 -6.29 11.78 -20.12
N ARG A 75 -5.72 10.77 -20.80
CA ARG A 75 -4.31 10.42 -20.63
C ARG A 75 -3.42 11.62 -20.98
N GLU A 76 -3.64 12.23 -22.13
CA GLU A 76 -2.84 13.38 -22.56
C GLU A 76 -3.02 14.56 -21.62
N GLU A 77 -4.23 14.82 -21.12
CA GLU A 77 -4.48 15.85 -20.12
C GLU A 77 -3.68 15.62 -18.83
N LEU A 78 -3.57 14.37 -18.35
CA LEU A 78 -2.74 14.04 -17.20
C LEU A 78 -1.25 14.28 -17.46
N VAL A 79 -0.77 13.92 -18.65
CA VAL A 79 0.63 14.13 -19.04
C VAL A 79 0.96 15.62 -19.08
N GLU A 80 0.11 16.42 -19.72
CA GLU A 80 0.30 17.88 -19.81
C GLU A 80 0.24 18.55 -18.43
N LYS A 81 -0.73 18.18 -17.57
CA LYS A 81 -0.77 18.68 -16.17
C LYS A 81 0.48 18.33 -15.38
N CYS A 82 1.01 17.11 -15.58
CA CYS A 82 2.26 16.71 -14.95
C CYS A 82 3.42 17.56 -15.45
N LEU A 83 3.51 17.79 -16.76
CA LEU A 83 4.53 18.64 -17.38
C LEU A 83 4.46 20.10 -16.90
N ASP A 84 3.26 20.65 -16.71
CA ASP A 84 3.07 22.00 -16.18
C ASP A 84 3.64 22.15 -14.75
N GLY A 85 3.53 21.07 -13.96
CA GLY A 85 4.00 21.01 -12.57
C GLY A 85 5.48 20.67 -12.39
N VAL A 86 6.23 20.38 -13.46
CA VAL A 86 7.66 20.04 -13.32
C VAL A 86 8.49 21.26 -12.98
N ASP A 87 9.49 21.05 -12.11
CA ASP A 87 10.42 22.09 -11.68
C ASP A 87 11.32 22.59 -12.83
N GLU A 88 11.97 23.74 -12.64
CA GLU A 88 12.85 24.33 -13.65
C GLU A 88 14.01 23.41 -14.05
N ASN A 89 14.46 22.54 -13.15
CA ASN A 89 15.53 21.59 -13.43
C ASN A 89 15.07 20.49 -14.41
N ALA A 90 13.87 19.96 -14.23
CA ALA A 90 13.26 18.98 -15.11
C ALA A 90 12.95 19.56 -16.49
N ARG A 91 12.67 20.88 -16.58
CA ARG A 91 12.49 21.58 -17.87
C ARG A 91 13.75 21.60 -18.73
N ALA A 92 14.94 21.46 -18.14
CA ALA A 92 16.18 21.33 -18.89
C ALA A 92 16.31 20.00 -19.64
N TYR A 93 15.51 18.99 -19.27
CA TYR A 93 15.51 17.64 -19.84
C TYR A 93 14.07 17.23 -20.24
N PRO A 94 13.50 17.88 -21.27
CA PRO A 94 12.09 17.73 -21.62
C PRO A 94 11.70 16.29 -22.00
N GLU A 95 12.62 15.53 -22.60
CA GLU A 95 12.42 14.11 -22.91
C GLU A 95 12.30 13.24 -21.66
N ILE A 96 13.10 13.51 -20.62
CA ILE A 96 13.04 12.79 -19.35
C ILE A 96 11.76 13.17 -18.60
N ALA A 97 11.42 14.46 -18.58
CA ALA A 97 10.19 14.96 -17.96
C ALA A 97 8.95 14.33 -18.61
N ARG A 98 8.87 14.31 -19.95
CA ARG A 98 7.77 13.68 -20.68
C ARG A 98 7.71 12.17 -20.41
N ALA A 99 8.83 11.46 -20.44
CA ALA A 99 8.86 10.02 -20.14
C ALA A 99 8.37 9.71 -18.71
N TYR A 100 8.75 10.55 -17.74
CA TYR A 100 8.26 10.44 -16.36
C TYR A 100 6.74 10.66 -16.27
N CYS A 101 6.24 11.72 -16.91
CA CYS A 101 4.82 12.06 -16.89
C CYS A 101 3.95 11.03 -17.60
N GLU A 102 4.38 10.53 -18.75
CA GLU A 102 3.70 9.44 -19.47
C GLU A 102 3.64 8.17 -18.63
N CYS A 103 4.77 7.76 -18.03
CA CYS A 103 4.82 6.60 -17.13
C CYS A 103 3.89 6.77 -15.92
N SER A 104 3.86 7.97 -15.34
CA SER A 104 3.04 8.27 -14.16
C SER A 104 1.56 8.25 -14.51
N ALA A 105 1.16 8.88 -15.62
CA ALA A 105 -0.21 8.86 -16.13
C ALA A 105 -0.68 7.41 -16.39
N ASP A 106 0.15 6.62 -17.10
CA ASP A 106 -0.16 5.21 -17.37
C ASP A 106 -0.34 4.42 -16.06
N THR A 107 0.51 4.66 -15.07
CA THR A 107 0.42 3.94 -13.80
C THR A 107 -0.83 4.32 -13.00
N VAL A 108 -1.21 5.60 -12.96
CA VAL A 108 -2.45 6.05 -12.32
C VAL A 108 -3.66 5.43 -13.03
N MET A 109 -3.72 5.50 -14.37
CA MET A 109 -4.80 4.94 -15.16
C MET A 109 -4.96 3.42 -14.99
N HIS A 110 -3.85 2.70 -14.74
CA HIS A 110 -3.88 1.27 -14.45
C HIS A 110 -4.30 0.94 -13.01
N ALA A 111 -4.12 1.86 -12.07
CA ALA A 111 -4.35 1.64 -10.65
C ALA A 111 -5.76 2.01 -10.20
N MET A 112 -6.39 3.01 -10.82
CA MET A 112 -7.67 3.57 -10.36
C MET A 112 -8.56 4.04 -11.52
N THR A 113 -9.83 4.30 -11.21
CA THR A 113 -10.81 4.88 -12.16
C THR A 113 -10.61 6.39 -12.29
N TYR A 114 -11.22 6.99 -13.32
CA TYR A 114 -11.21 8.45 -13.46
C TYR A 114 -11.91 9.13 -12.28
N GLU A 115 -13.04 8.59 -11.82
CA GLU A 115 -13.76 9.13 -10.65
C GLU A 115 -12.92 9.07 -9.37
N SER A 116 -12.26 7.93 -9.11
CA SER A 116 -11.36 7.78 -7.96
C SER A 116 -10.17 8.74 -8.04
N TYR A 117 -9.61 8.95 -9.23
CA TYR A 117 -8.59 9.98 -9.44
C TYR A 117 -9.13 11.38 -9.11
N LEU A 118 -10.35 11.73 -9.56
CA LEU A 118 -10.97 13.02 -9.23
C LEU A 118 -11.25 13.18 -7.73
N GLU A 119 -11.63 12.12 -7.04
CA GLU A 119 -11.79 12.13 -5.59
C GLU A 119 -10.45 12.39 -4.89
N HIS A 120 -9.41 11.64 -5.25
CA HIS A 120 -8.09 11.78 -4.62
C HIS A 120 -7.38 13.09 -4.96
N SER A 121 -7.54 13.62 -6.17
CA SER A 121 -6.96 14.92 -6.58
C SER A 121 -7.58 16.14 -5.89
N ARG A 122 -8.73 15.97 -5.23
CA ARG A 122 -9.36 17.01 -4.40
C ARG A 122 -8.87 17.00 -2.96
N LEU A 123 -8.11 15.99 -2.56
CA LEU A 123 -7.54 15.91 -1.21
C LEU A 123 -6.48 17.01 -1.00
N PRO A 124 -6.15 17.37 0.25
CA PRO A 124 -4.98 18.19 0.54
C PRO A 124 -3.69 17.56 -0.01
N GLU A 125 -2.72 18.36 -0.43
CA GLU A 125 -1.47 17.90 -1.06
C GLU A 125 -0.74 16.81 -0.24
N SER A 126 -0.69 16.96 1.08
CA SER A 126 -0.11 15.96 1.99
C SER A 126 -0.78 14.59 1.91
N GLU A 127 -2.09 14.55 1.66
CA GLU A 127 -2.84 13.30 1.49
C GLU A 127 -2.73 12.77 0.06
N GLN A 128 -2.65 13.65 -0.93
CA GLN A 128 -2.39 13.28 -2.33
C GLN A 128 -1.06 12.53 -2.46
N GLU A 129 -0.03 12.96 -1.75
CA GLU A 129 1.29 12.30 -1.75
C GLU A 129 1.15 10.83 -1.33
N HIS A 130 0.39 10.52 -0.29
CA HIS A 130 0.19 9.14 0.16
C HIS A 130 -0.51 8.23 -0.86
N VAL A 131 -1.33 8.82 -1.75
CA VAL A 131 -2.04 8.08 -2.80
C VAL A 131 -1.18 7.95 -4.06
N PHE A 132 -0.61 9.04 -4.56
CA PHE A 132 0.03 9.09 -5.86
C PHE A 132 1.53 8.79 -5.81
N TYR A 133 2.22 9.09 -4.71
CA TYR A 133 3.67 8.84 -4.61
C TYR A 133 4.01 7.36 -4.82
N PRO A 134 3.34 6.38 -4.15
CA PRO A 134 3.65 4.97 -4.35
C PRO A 134 3.48 4.50 -5.82
N LEU A 135 2.54 5.10 -6.55
CA LEU A 135 2.31 4.81 -7.97
C LEU A 135 3.44 5.35 -8.85
N SER A 136 4.05 6.46 -8.46
CA SER A 136 5.11 7.13 -9.25
C SER A 136 6.52 6.60 -8.98
N ILE A 137 6.78 5.84 -7.91
CA ILE A 137 8.14 5.40 -7.49
C ILE A 137 8.91 4.77 -8.65
N LYS A 138 8.27 3.88 -9.41
CA LYS A 138 8.92 3.19 -10.53
C LYS A 138 9.30 4.18 -11.65
N CYS A 139 8.43 5.13 -11.94
CA CYS A 139 8.69 6.17 -12.94
C CYS A 139 9.83 7.09 -12.52
N GLN A 140 9.91 7.44 -11.22
CA GLN A 140 11.03 8.23 -10.69
C GLN A 140 12.38 7.51 -10.86
N GLN A 141 12.42 6.19 -10.62
CA GLN A 141 13.64 5.39 -10.80
C GLN A 141 14.09 5.35 -12.27
N ILE A 142 13.14 5.24 -13.20
CA ILE A 142 13.40 5.30 -14.64
C ILE A 142 13.99 6.66 -15.01
N ALA A 143 13.33 7.75 -14.60
CA ALA A 143 13.77 9.12 -14.88
C ALA A 143 15.19 9.40 -14.33
N ARG A 144 15.47 8.97 -13.08
CA ARG A 144 16.82 9.08 -12.49
C ARG A 144 17.88 8.31 -13.29
N THR A 145 17.52 7.16 -13.84
CA THR A 145 18.42 6.36 -14.67
C THR A 145 18.71 7.03 -16.01
N MET A 146 17.70 7.66 -16.62
CA MET A 146 17.87 8.46 -17.84
C MET A 146 18.76 9.67 -17.56
N TYR A 147 18.49 10.40 -16.49
CA TYR A 147 19.24 11.60 -16.13
C TYR A 147 20.73 11.30 -15.92
N ARG A 148 21.07 10.18 -15.28
CA ARG A 148 22.46 9.78 -15.10
C ARG A 148 23.19 9.56 -16.43
N LYS A 149 22.52 8.98 -17.42
CA LYS A 149 23.10 8.71 -18.74
C LYS A 149 23.36 9.98 -19.54
N GLU A 150 22.56 11.02 -19.36
CA GLU A 150 22.78 12.33 -20.01
C GLU A 150 24.00 13.09 -19.43
N GLN A 151 24.54 12.66 -18.29
CA GLN A 151 25.69 13.29 -17.62
C GLN A 151 27.01 12.55 -17.88
N GLU A 152 26.98 11.40 -18.55
CA GLU A 152 28.13 10.57 -18.91
C GLU A 152 28.62 10.89 -20.32
#